data_AF-A0A7S2QPA0-F1
#
_entry.id   AF-A0A7S2QPA0-F1
#
_cell.length_a   1.000
_cell.length_b   1.000
_cell.length_c   1.000
_cell.angle_alpha   90.00
_cell.angle_beta   90.00
_cell.angle_gamma   90.00
#
_symmetry.space_group_name_H-M   'P 1'
#
loop_
_entity.id
_entity.type
_entity.pdbx_description
1 polymer ?
#
loop_
_entity_poly.entity_id
_entity_poly.type
_entity_poly.pdbx_seq_one_letter_code
_entity_poly.pdbx_strand_id
1 'polypeptide(L)'
;KTLITTQGTTDIYNPKVVRCSMGAIQRAGIQVLHAKSDFVLRKMLRGYRIFATSLDGQVAPSELADKLTGKDAFVFGNEALGVSEEVLKVADHHVRIPMSPQVE
;
A
#
# COMPACT_ATOMS: atom_id res chain seq x y z
N LYS A 1 5.04 10.24 -8.47
CA LYS A 1 4.32 9.65 -7.32
C LYS A 1 3.12 8.92 -7.90
N THR A 2 2.96 7.65 -7.59
CA THR A 2 1.97 6.79 -8.24
C THR A 2 1.16 6.07 -7.17
N LEU A 3 -0.16 6.12 -7.29
CA LEU A 3 -1.09 5.34 -6.48
C LEU A 3 -1.63 4.20 -7.34
N ILE A 4 -1.50 2.97 -6.86
CA ILE A 4 -2.04 1.79 -7.55
C ILE A 4 -3.16 1.24 -6.69
N THR A 5 -4.36 1.13 -7.26
CA THR A 5 -5.51 0.50 -6.59
C THR A 5 -5.76 -0.89 -7.14
N THR A 6 -6.28 -1.79 -6.32
CA THR A 6 -6.69 -3.15 -6.72
C THR A 6 -8.20 -3.27 -6.73
N GLN A 7 -8.70 -4.40 -7.23
CA GLN A 7 -10.12 -4.73 -7.17
C GLN A 7 -10.63 -4.70 -5.71
N GLY A 8 -11.81 -4.10 -5.48
CA GLY A 8 -12.39 -3.92 -4.14
C GLY A 8 -11.98 -2.62 -3.45
N THR A 9 -11.06 -1.84 -4.03
CA THR A 9 -10.79 -0.47 -3.56
C THR A 9 -11.87 0.48 -4.05
N THR A 10 -12.36 1.35 -3.17
CA THR A 10 -13.32 2.42 -3.52
C THR A 10 -12.73 3.32 -4.61
N ASP A 11 -13.57 3.73 -5.57
CA ASP A 11 -13.16 4.66 -6.62
C ASP A 11 -12.58 5.96 -6.03
N ILE A 12 -11.38 6.30 -6.46
CA ILE A 12 -10.63 7.47 -6.02
C ILE A 12 -11.29 8.79 -6.42
N TYR A 13 -12.12 8.78 -7.47
CA TYR A 13 -12.88 9.94 -7.93
C TYR A 13 -14.27 10.03 -7.29
N ASN A 14 -14.62 9.09 -6.42
CA ASN A 14 -15.85 9.17 -5.64
C ASN A 14 -15.87 10.47 -4.81
N PRO A 15 -16.99 11.22 -4.76
CA PRO A 15 -17.08 12.48 -4.02
C PRO A 15 -16.66 12.37 -2.55
N LYS A 16 -16.91 11.23 -1.90
CA LYS A 16 -16.48 10.99 -0.51
C LYS A 16 -14.96 10.93 -0.40
N VAL A 17 -14.31 10.21 -1.31
CA VAL A 17 -12.84 10.06 -1.33
C VAL A 17 -12.18 11.40 -1.64
N VAL A 18 -12.68 12.13 -2.64
CA VAL A 18 -12.18 13.48 -2.98
C VAL A 18 -12.31 14.43 -1.80
N ARG A 19 -13.47 14.44 -1.11
CA ARG A 19 -13.71 15.27 0.07
C ARG A 19 -12.79 14.90 1.23
N CYS A 20 -12.66 13.61 1.55
CA CYS A 20 -11.78 13.13 2.63
C CYS A 20 -10.31 13.44 2.35
N SER A 21 -9.88 13.39 1.08
CA SER A 21 -8.52 13.76 0.70
C SER A 21 -8.25 15.26 0.70
N MET A 22 -9.25 16.11 0.98
CA MET A 22 -9.17 17.58 0.86
C MET A 22 -8.61 18.03 -0.51
N GLY A 23 -9.04 17.33 -1.57
CA GLY A 23 -8.62 17.59 -2.95
C GLY A 23 -7.15 17.24 -3.26
N ALA A 24 -6.44 16.53 -2.37
CA ALA A 24 -5.03 16.17 -2.58
C ALA A 24 -4.83 15.30 -3.83
N ILE A 25 -5.75 14.37 -4.10
CA ILE A 25 -5.67 13.47 -5.27
C ILE A 25 -5.53 14.26 -6.57
N GLN A 26 -6.24 15.39 -6.70
CA GLN A 26 -6.22 16.21 -7.90
C GLN A 26 -5.08 17.23 -7.91
N ARG A 27 -4.75 17.82 -6.75
CA ARG A 27 -3.72 18.88 -6.66
C ARG A 27 -2.28 18.37 -6.61
N ALA A 28 -2.04 17.16 -6.11
CA ALA A 28 -0.67 16.66 -5.89
C ALA A 28 -0.05 15.96 -7.11
N GLY A 29 -0.73 15.96 -8.27
CA GLY A 29 -0.21 15.34 -9.51
C GLY A 29 0.06 13.85 -9.37
N ILE A 30 -0.77 13.13 -8.59
CA ILE A 30 -0.62 11.70 -8.35
C ILE A 30 -1.12 10.96 -9.59
N GLN A 31 -0.25 10.15 -10.20
CA GLN A 31 -0.68 9.23 -11.25
C GLN A 31 -1.44 8.08 -10.59
N VAL A 32 -2.66 7.83 -11.05
CA VAL A 32 -3.50 6.76 -10.50
C VAL A 32 -3.60 5.64 -11.52
N LEU A 33 -3.24 4.43 -11.08
CA LEU A 33 -3.32 3.22 -11.88
C LEU A 33 -4.24 2.22 -11.17
N HIS A 34 -4.89 1.38 -11.97
CA HIS A 34 -5.74 0.30 -11.46
C HIS A 34 -5.19 -1.05 -11.90
N ALA A 35 -4.80 -1.87 -10.93
CA ALA A 35 -4.38 -3.24 -11.14
C ALA A 35 -5.62 -4.16 -11.09
N LYS A 36 -5.96 -4.74 -12.24
CA LYS A 36 -7.14 -5.62 -12.38
C LYS A 36 -6.97 -6.98 -11.70
N SER A 37 -5.75 -7.35 -11.32
CA SER A 37 -5.42 -8.59 -10.62
C SER A 37 -4.06 -8.48 -9.94
N ASP A 38 -3.79 -9.41 -9.02
CA ASP A 38 -2.51 -9.51 -8.32
C ASP A 38 -1.35 -9.80 -9.29
N PHE A 39 -1.62 -10.52 -10.38
CA PHE A 39 -0.64 -10.71 -11.46
C PHE A 39 -0.24 -9.38 -12.13
N VAL A 40 -1.21 -8.53 -12.43
CA VAL A 40 -0.94 -7.20 -13.02
C VAL A 40 -0.20 -6.33 -12.01
N LEU A 41 -0.61 -6.35 -10.74
CA LEU A 41 0.06 -5.63 -9.67
C LEU A 41 1.53 -6.04 -9.57
N ARG A 42 1.82 -7.34 -9.51
CA ARG A 42 3.21 -7.87 -9.48
C ARG A 42 4.03 -7.38 -10.68
N LYS A 43 3.44 -7.35 -11.88
CA LYS A 43 4.12 -6.83 -13.07
C LYS A 43 4.42 -5.34 -12.96
N MET A 44 3.50 -4.54 -12.41
CA MET A 44 3.69 -3.10 -12.17
C MET A 44 4.76 -2.83 -11.11
N LEU A 45 4.85 -3.68 -10.08
CA LEU A 45 5.83 -3.58 -9.00
C LEU A 45 7.21 -4.15 -9.38
N ARG A 46 7.41 -4.61 -10.62
CA ARG A 46 8.67 -5.24 -11.02
C ARG A 46 9.86 -4.28 -10.89
N GLY A 47 10.86 -4.69 -10.12
CA GLY A 47 12.04 -3.88 -9.84
C GLY A 47 11.78 -2.71 -8.90
N TYR A 48 10.67 -2.71 -8.18
CA TYR A 48 10.48 -1.96 -6.94
C TYR A 48 10.78 -2.86 -5.75
N ARG A 49 11.21 -2.25 -4.65
CA ARG A 49 11.30 -2.91 -3.36
C ARG A 49 9.94 -2.83 -2.67
N ILE A 50 9.36 -3.96 -2.32
CA ILE A 50 7.98 -4.07 -1.86
C ILE A 50 7.94 -4.18 -0.33
N PHE A 51 7.30 -3.20 0.31
CA PHE A 51 7.01 -3.17 1.74
C PHE A 51 5.52 -3.41 1.92
N ALA A 52 5.14 -4.60 2.38
CA ALA A 52 3.75 -4.95 2.60
C ALA A 52 3.41 -4.91 4.09
N THR A 53 2.29 -4.29 4.46
CA THR A 53 1.83 -4.31 5.84
C THR A 53 1.25 -5.66 6.22
N SER A 54 1.70 -6.24 7.33
CA SER A 54 1.17 -7.49 7.89
C SER A 54 1.16 -7.43 9.41
N LEU A 55 0.16 -8.08 10.03
CA LEU A 55 0.13 -8.25 11.49
C LEU A 55 1.33 -9.10 11.96
N ASP A 56 1.79 -10.05 11.16
CA ASP A 56 2.95 -10.89 11.46
C ASP A 56 4.27 -10.28 10.96
N GLY A 57 4.26 -8.99 10.59
CA GLY A 57 5.43 -8.28 10.10
C GLY A 57 6.56 -8.21 11.12
N GLN A 58 7.79 -8.32 10.63
CA GLN A 58 9.00 -8.33 11.46
C GLN A 58 9.71 -6.98 11.51
N VAL A 59 9.35 -6.06 10.61
CA VAL A 59 9.99 -4.74 10.50
C VAL A 59 9.06 -3.67 11.04
N ALA A 60 9.53 -2.87 11.99
CA ALA A 60 8.79 -1.71 12.46
C ALA A 60 8.99 -0.51 11.50
N PRO A 61 8.01 0.42 11.38
CA PRO A 61 8.15 1.64 10.59
C PRO A 61 9.36 2.50 10.96
N SER A 62 9.84 2.44 12.20
CA SER A 62 11.03 3.15 12.66
C SER A 62 12.33 2.63 12.02
N GLU A 63 12.35 1.38 11.57
CA GLU A 63 13.53 0.73 10.96
C GLU A 63 13.55 0.85 9.44
N LEU A 64 12.55 1.52 8.88
CA LEU A 64 12.28 1.56 7.45
C LEU A 64 13.17 2.57 6.74
N ALA A 65 13.53 3.68 7.40
CA ALA A 65 14.32 4.77 6.84
C ALA A 65 15.64 4.28 6.22
N ASP A 66 16.36 3.41 6.94
CA ASP A 66 17.65 2.86 6.49
C ASP A 66 17.51 1.81 5.36
N LYS A 67 16.28 1.35 5.09
CA LYS A 67 15.96 0.35 4.06
C LYS A 67 15.46 0.98 2.76
N LEU A 68 15.16 2.27 2.74
CA LEU A 68 14.64 2.97 1.55
C LEU A 68 15.74 3.23 0.54
N THR A 69 15.40 3.02 -0.74
CA THR A 69 16.32 3.15 -1.87
C THR A 69 15.83 4.11 -2.94
N GLY A 70 14.61 4.66 -2.77
CA GLY A 70 13.97 5.59 -3.69
C GLY A 70 13.10 4.92 -4.75
N LYS A 71 13.23 3.59 -4.94
CA LYS A 71 12.37 2.78 -5.80
C LYS A 71 11.58 1.76 -4.98
N ASP A 72 10.85 2.30 -4.00
CA ASP A 72 10.13 1.54 -2.99
C ASP A 72 8.62 1.63 -3.24
N ALA A 73 7.91 0.53 -2.98
CA ALA A 73 6.46 0.44 -3.08
C ALA A 73 5.90 -0.02 -1.74
N PHE A 74 4.99 0.79 -1.19
CA PHE A 74 4.27 0.47 0.03
C PHE A 74 2.90 -0.11 -0.33
N VAL A 75 2.60 -1.29 0.20
CA VAL A 75 1.34 -1.98 -0.03
C VAL A 75 0.56 -2.03 1.27
N PHE A 76 -0.64 -1.46 1.23
CA PHE A 76 -1.60 -1.48 2.32
C PHE A 76 -2.75 -2.41 1.96
N GLY A 77 -3.13 -3.22 2.95
CA GLY A 77 -4.23 -4.17 2.84
C GLY A 77 -5.58 -3.53 3.17
N ASN A 78 -6.64 -4.30 2.95
CA ASN A 78 -7.92 -4.00 3.56
C ASN A 78 -7.78 -4.16 5.09
N GLU A 79 -8.46 -3.32 5.87
CA GLU A 79 -8.37 -3.36 7.33
C GLU A 79 -8.83 -4.70 7.93
N ALA A 80 -9.86 -5.33 7.36
CA ALA A 80 -10.40 -6.60 7.84
C ALA A 80 -9.66 -7.82 7.26
N LEU A 81 -9.26 -7.76 5.99
CA LEU A 81 -8.68 -8.91 5.27
C LEU A 81 -7.16 -8.86 5.14
N GLY A 82 -6.53 -7.74 5.43
CA GLY A 82 -5.10 -7.52 5.23
C GLY A 82 -4.71 -7.41 3.75
N VAL A 83 -3.41 -7.58 3.50
CA VAL A 83 -2.82 -7.67 2.16
C VAL A 83 -3.00 -9.10 1.66
N SER A 84 -3.23 -9.31 0.35
CA SER A 84 -3.36 -10.66 -0.19
C SER A 84 -2.09 -11.49 0.02
N GLU A 85 -2.27 -12.77 0.31
CA GLU A 85 -1.19 -13.77 0.43
C GLU A 85 -0.26 -13.77 -0.79
N GLU A 86 -0.82 -13.52 -1.97
CA GLU A 86 -0.09 -13.42 -3.21
C GLU A 86 0.91 -12.26 -3.21
N VAL A 87 0.55 -11.12 -2.64
CA VAL A 87 1.45 -9.96 -2.55
C VAL A 87 2.43 -10.13 -1.39
N LEU A 88 1.99 -10.69 -0.26
CA LEU A 88 2.87 -11.00 0.88
C LEU A 88 4.02 -11.93 0.49
N LYS A 89 3.77 -12.96 -0.33
CA LYS A 89 4.80 -13.91 -0.79
C LYS A 89 5.89 -13.30 -1.65
N VAL A 90 5.63 -12.16 -2.28
CA VAL A 90 6.60 -11.46 -3.14
C VAL A 90 7.12 -10.18 -2.51
N ALA A 91 6.66 -9.84 -1.31
CA ALA A 91 7.10 -8.64 -0.60
C ALA A 91 8.53 -8.85 -0.06
N ASP A 92 9.39 -7.84 -0.24
CA ASP A 92 10.76 -7.86 0.28
C ASP A 92 10.78 -7.69 1.81
N HIS A 93 9.84 -6.91 2.33
CA HIS A 93 9.71 -6.64 3.77
C HIS A 93 8.25 -6.68 4.19
N HIS A 94 8.01 -7.35 5.32
CA HIS A 94 6.71 -7.36 5.99
C HIS A 94 6.78 -6.37 7.16
N VAL A 95 5.99 -5.30 7.06
CA VAL A 95 6.00 -4.18 7.99
C VAL A 95 4.84 -4.34 8.97
N ARG A 96 5.14 -4.35 10.27
CA ARG A 96 4.13 -4.36 11.32
C ARG A 96 4.05 -2.97 11.95
N ILE A 97 2.89 -2.34 11.83
CA ILE A 97 2.61 -1.07 12.52
C ILE A 97 2.25 -1.42 13.97
N PRO A 98 3.01 -0.97 14.97
CA PRO A 98 2.71 -1.25 16.37
C PRO A 98 1.41 -0.57 16.77
N MET A 99 0.45 -1.36 17.25
CA MET A 99 -0.81 -0.88 17.83
C MET A 99 -0.75 -1.04 19.34
N SER A 100 -1.28 -0.06 20.07
CA SER A 100 -1.45 -0.19 21.51
C SER A 100 -2.47 -1.31 21.79
N PRO A 101 -2.23 -2.22 22.74
CA PRO A 101 -3.17 -3.31 23.03
C PRO A 101 -4.54 -2.83 23.56
N GLN A 102 -4.68 -1.54 23.82
CA GLN A 102 -5.89 -0.91 24.35
C GLN A 102 -6.77 -0.29 23.24
N VAL A 103 -6.33 -0.37 21.99
CA VAL A 103 -6.97 0.31 20.86
C VAL A 103 -6.98 -0.65 19.65
N GLU A 104 -8.16 -0.85 19.08
CA GLU A 104 -8.32 -1.44 17.74
C GLU A 104 -8.20 -0.33 16.68
#